data_AF-A0A0C1H344-F1
#
_entry.id   AF-A0A0C1H344-F1
#
_cell.length_a   1.000
_cell.length_b   1.000
_cell.length_c   1.000
_cell.angle_alpha   90.00
_cell.angle_beta   90.00
_cell.angle_gamma   90.00
#
_symmetry.space_group_name_H-M   'P 1'
#
loop_
_entity.id
_entity.type
_entity.pdbx_description
1 polymer ?
#
loop_
_entity_poly.entity_id
_entity_poly.type
_entity_poly.pdbx_seq_one_letter_code
_entity_poly.pdbx_strand_id
1 'polypeptide(L)'
;MKDPTHQNLDGGDLTARIAATKTGQCTWARPDLNKRCTACAHYRDGEVTKGKNQGFGFCALVQVHTKKRGKLFDGVTAWACGQFASKH
;
A
#
# COMPACT_ATOMS: atom_id res chain seq x y z
N MET A 1 -15.44 13.51 15.75
CA MET A 1 -14.87 12.28 16.34
C MET A 1 -13.54 12.00 15.66
N LYS A 2 -12.42 11.98 16.39
CA LYS A 2 -11.10 11.60 15.85
C LYS A 2 -11.02 10.09 15.90
N ASP A 3 -10.89 9.44 14.75
CA ASP A 3 -10.78 8.00 14.61
C ASP A 3 -9.51 7.50 15.32
N PRO A 4 -9.62 6.67 16.38
CA PRO A 4 -8.47 6.24 17.19
C PRO A 4 -7.56 5.23 16.46
N THR A 5 -7.92 4.79 15.25
CA THR A 5 -7.09 3.86 14.48
C THR A 5 -5.98 4.53 13.69
N HIS A 6 -6.00 5.87 13.60
CA HIS A 6 -4.94 6.65 12.95
C HIS A 6 -4.14 7.40 14.01
N GLN A 7 -3.19 6.69 14.64
CA GLN A 7 -2.07 7.37 15.30
C GLN A 7 -1.48 8.37 14.30
N ASN A 8 -1.12 9.57 14.79
CA ASN A 8 -0.42 10.59 14.00
C ASN A 8 0.93 10.03 13.55
N LEU A 9 0.94 9.24 12.48
CA LEU A 9 2.14 8.74 11.84
C LEU A 9 2.68 9.90 11.03
N ASP A 10 3.55 10.70 11.65
CA ASP A 10 4.34 11.68 10.92
C ASP A 10 5.07 10.93 9.80
N GLY A 11 4.72 11.23 8.54
CA GLY A 11 5.34 10.60 7.36
C GLY A 11 6.84 10.88 7.20
N GLY A 12 7.46 11.57 8.18
CA GLY A 12 8.90 11.72 8.34
C GLY A 12 9.56 10.61 9.17
N ASP A 13 8.84 9.94 10.08
CA ASP A 13 9.41 8.87 10.91
C ASP A 13 9.52 7.57 10.12
N LEU A 14 10.76 7.14 9.89
CA LEU A 14 11.06 5.89 9.21
C LEU A 14 10.48 4.67 9.93
N THR A 15 10.49 4.66 11.27
CA THR A 15 10.00 3.53 12.06
C THR A 15 8.50 3.35 11.89
N ALA A 16 7.75 4.43 12.04
CA ALA A 16 6.32 4.49 11.74
C ALA A 16 5.99 4.01 10.32
N ARG A 17 6.76 4.47 9.33
CA ARG A 17 6.55 4.08 7.92
C ARG A 17 6.82 2.61 7.66
N ILE A 18 7.89 2.05 8.24
CA ILE A 18 8.19 0.62 8.15
C ILE A 18 7.05 -0.19 8.80
N ALA A 19 6.62 0.18 10.00
CA ALA A 19 5.54 -0.49 10.72
C ALA A 19 4.19 -0.44 9.97
N ALA A 20 3.91 0.67 9.29
CA ALA A 20 2.70 0.85 8.50
C ALA A 20 2.75 0.16 7.12
N THR A 21 3.93 -0.27 6.67
CA THR A 21 4.11 -0.90 5.36
C THR A 21 3.55 -2.31 5.36
N LYS A 22 2.67 -2.61 4.41
CA LYS A 22 2.16 -3.96 4.18
C LYS A 22 3.12 -4.75 3.29
N THR A 23 3.28 -6.03 3.62
CA THR A 23 4.04 -6.97 2.79
C THR A 23 3.42 -7.05 1.39
N GLY A 24 4.15 -6.63 0.35
CA GLY A 24 3.64 -6.55 -1.03
C GLY A 24 3.63 -5.13 -1.61
N GLN A 25 3.89 -4.10 -0.79
CA GLN A 25 4.16 -2.75 -1.27
C GLN A 25 5.59 -2.64 -1.82
N CYS A 26 5.77 -1.78 -2.82
CA CYS A 26 7.06 -1.61 -3.50
C CYS A 26 8.09 -0.82 -2.67
N THR A 27 7.63 0.13 -1.85
CA THR A 27 8.46 0.96 -0.97
C THR A 27 7.69 1.24 0.32
N TRP A 28 8.34 1.90 1.29
CA TRP A 28 7.72 2.21 2.58
C TRP A 28 6.48 3.09 2.43
N ALA A 29 5.46 2.79 3.22
CA ALA A 29 4.23 3.56 3.35
C ALA A 29 4.52 5.04 3.63
N ARG A 30 3.63 5.90 3.14
CA ARG A 30 3.64 7.36 3.33
C ARG A 30 2.24 7.81 3.79
N PRO A 31 1.91 7.63 5.08
CA PRO A 31 0.61 8.04 5.62
C PRO A 31 0.32 9.53 5.42
N ASP A 32 1.37 10.36 5.36
CA ASP A 32 1.32 11.80 5.07
C ASP A 32 0.66 12.14 3.72
N LEU A 33 0.69 11.22 2.74
CA LEU A 33 0.00 11.42 1.47
C LEU A 33 -1.52 11.39 1.64
N ASN A 34 -2.05 10.85 2.74
CA ASN A 34 -3.48 10.66 2.98
C ASN A 34 -4.18 9.91 1.83
N LYS A 35 -3.47 8.99 1.17
CA LYS A 35 -3.96 8.14 0.08
C LYS A 35 -3.79 6.67 0.42
N ARG A 36 -4.70 5.83 -0.09
CA ARG A 36 -4.63 4.37 0.03
C ARG A 36 -4.00 3.74 -1.20
N CYS A 37 -3.51 2.51 -1.09
CA CYS A 37 -2.93 1.79 -2.21
C CYS A 37 -3.92 1.57 -3.35
N THR A 38 -5.21 1.34 -3.07
CA THR A 38 -6.25 1.21 -4.10
C THR A 38 -6.41 2.46 -4.97
N ALA A 39 -6.02 3.64 -4.48
CA ALA A 39 -6.02 4.87 -5.26
C ALA A 39 -4.78 5.02 -6.16
N CYS A 40 -3.78 4.14 -6.02
CA CYS A 40 -2.52 4.21 -6.77
C CYS A 40 -2.69 3.61 -8.17
N ALA A 41 -2.18 4.30 -9.20
CA ALA A 41 -2.19 3.82 -10.59
C ALA A 41 -1.48 2.46 -10.78
N HIS A 42 -0.56 2.11 -9.88
CA HIS A 42 0.20 0.87 -9.89
C HIS A 42 -0.49 -0.29 -9.18
N TYR A 43 -1.60 -0.04 -8.48
CA TYR A 43 -2.36 -1.08 -7.83
C TYR A 43 -3.16 -1.89 -8.85
N ARG A 44 -3.16 -3.21 -8.68
CA ARG A 44 -3.92 -4.14 -9.50
C ARG A 44 -4.71 -5.04 -8.56
N ASP A 45 -6.01 -5.15 -8.83
CA ASP A 45 -6.87 -6.07 -8.10
C ASP A 45 -6.33 -7.49 -8.27
N GLY A 46 -6.34 -8.23 -7.16
CA GLY A 46 -6.04 -9.65 -7.18
C GLY A 46 -7.25 -10.44 -7.65
N GLU A 47 -7.03 -11.63 -8.17
CA GLU A 47 -8.13 -12.57 -8.35
C GLU A 47 -8.77 -12.87 -6.99
N VAL A 48 -10.10 -12.74 -6.93
CA VAL A 48 -10.90 -13.03 -5.72
C VAL A 48 -10.77 -14.51 -5.42
N THR A 49 -9.81 -14.86 -4.56
CA THR A 49 -9.64 -16.22 -4.06
C THR A 49 -10.58 -16.41 -2.88
N LYS A 50 -11.27 -17.56 -2.80
CA LYS A 50 -12.27 -17.88 -1.76
C LYS A 50 -11.79 -17.41 -0.38
N GLY A 51 -12.51 -16.46 0.22
CA GLY A 51 -12.22 -15.90 1.54
C GLY A 51 -11.48 -14.55 1.57
N LYS A 52 -11.08 -13.98 0.42
CA LYS A 52 -10.55 -12.61 0.33
C LYS A 52 -11.57 -11.67 -0.27
N ASN A 53 -11.91 -10.60 0.45
CA ASN A 53 -12.88 -9.59 0.03
C ASN A 53 -12.36 -8.73 -1.14
N GLN A 54 -13.28 -8.06 -1.84
CA GLN A 54 -12.96 -6.98 -2.78
C GLN A 54 -11.97 -5.99 -2.15
N GLY A 55 -10.94 -5.57 -2.89
CA GLY A 55 -9.89 -4.68 -2.40
C GLY A 55 -8.61 -5.35 -1.91
N PHE A 56 -8.47 -6.68 -2.07
CA PHE A 56 -7.18 -7.36 -2.02
C PHE A 56 -6.52 -7.38 -3.40
N GLY A 57 -5.24 -7.01 -3.45
CA GLY A 57 -4.53 -6.88 -4.71
C GLY A 57 -3.03 -6.80 -4.50
N PHE A 58 -2.30 -6.42 -5.55
CA PHE A 58 -0.86 -6.34 -5.52
C PHE A 58 -0.37 -5.08 -6.24
N CYS A 59 0.88 -4.69 -5.97
CA CYS A 59 1.52 -3.58 -6.64
C CYS A 59 2.28 -4.08 -7.89
N ALA A 60 1.96 -3.54 -9.07
CA ALA A 60 2.60 -3.90 -10.34
C ALA A 60 4.09 -3.55 -10.38
N LEU A 61 4.51 -2.45 -9.72
CA LEU A 61 5.93 -2.05 -9.65
C LEU A 61 6.81 -3.08 -8.95
N VAL A 62 6.27 -3.90 -8.05
CA VAL A 62 7.05 -4.97 -7.41
C VAL A 62 7.61 -5.93 -8.45
N GLN A 63 6.85 -6.25 -9.50
CA GLN A 63 7.34 -7.12 -10.59
C GLN A 63 8.42 -6.44 -11.42
N VAL A 64 8.28 -5.14 -11.67
CA VAL A 64 9.28 -4.36 -12.41
C VAL A 64 10.65 -4.42 -11.71
N HIS A 65 10.65 -4.22 -10.39
CA HIS A 65 11.89 -4.13 -9.59
C HIS A 65 12.43 -5.49 -9.12
N THR A 66 11.56 -6.42 -8.73
CA THR A 66 11.98 -7.69 -8.10
C THR A 66 11.93 -8.88 -9.06
N LYS A 67 11.40 -8.69 -10.28
CA LYS A 67 11.10 -9.74 -11.27
C LYS A 67 10.14 -10.83 -10.75
N LYS A 68 9.51 -10.62 -9.60
CA LYS A 68 8.53 -11.51 -8.99
C LYS A 68 7.20 -10.80 -8.87
N ARG A 69 6.10 -11.53 -9.03
CA ARG A 69 4.76 -10.98 -8.81
C ARG A 69 4.66 -10.44 -7.38
N GLY A 70 4.07 -9.26 -7.21
CA GLY A 70 3.82 -8.68 -5.89
C GLY A 70 2.94 -9.61 -5.05
N LYS A 71 3.23 -9.68 -3.74
CA LYS A 71 2.38 -10.41 -2.80
C LYS A 71 1.02 -9.71 -2.70
N LEU A 72 -0.04 -10.49 -2.52
CA LEU A 72 -1.38 -9.95 -2.29
C LEU A 72 -1.46 -9.32 -0.90
N PHE A 73 -2.03 -8.13 -0.83
CA PHE A 73 -2.30 -7.39 0.40
C PHE A 73 -3.63 -6.64 0.32
N ASP A 74 -4.15 -6.25 1.48
CA ASP A 74 -5.34 -5.41 1.58
C ASP A 74 -5.00 -3.97 1.16
N GLY A 75 -5.42 -3.58 -0.04
CA GLY A 75 -5.14 -2.27 -0.61
C GLY A 75 -6.01 -1.16 -0.05
N VAL A 76 -7.16 -1.50 0.56
CA VAL A 76 -8.12 -0.55 1.14
C VAL A 76 -7.57 0.02 2.44
N THR A 77 -6.94 -0.83 3.24
CA THR A 77 -6.33 -0.42 4.52
C THR A 77 -4.88 0.04 4.38
N ALA A 78 -4.15 -0.42 3.35
CA ALA A 78 -2.76 -0.01 3.12
C ALA A 78 -2.62 1.46 2.70
N TRP A 79 -1.76 2.19 3.40
CA TRP A 79 -1.34 3.54 3.00
C TRP A 79 -0.52 3.50 1.71
N ALA A 80 -0.73 4.45 0.81
CA ALA A 80 0.08 4.58 -0.39
C ALA A 80 1.56 4.80 -0.04
N CYS A 81 2.47 4.30 -0.88
CA CYS A 81 3.91 4.52 -0.72
C CYS A 81 4.39 5.70 -1.57
N GLY A 82 5.69 6.02 -1.51
CA GLY A 82 6.28 7.13 -2.29
C GLY A 82 6.12 7.01 -3.81
N GLN A 83 5.90 5.79 -4.32
CA GLN A 83 5.63 5.56 -5.75
C GLN A 83 4.19 5.92 -6.17
N PHE A 84 3.38 6.42 -5.26
CA PHE A 84 2.06 6.96 -5.62
C PHE A 84 2.17 8.19 -6.53
N ALA A 85 3.18 9.02 -6.31
CA ALA A 85 3.40 10.25 -7.08
C ALA A 85 4.17 10.02 -8.39
N SER A 86 4.75 8.84 -8.60
CA SER A 86 5.47 8.53 -9.83
C SER A 86 4.46 8.14 -10.93
N LYS A 87 4.14 9.12 -11.78
CA LYS A 87 3.43 8.91 -13.04
C LYS A 87 4.43 8.39 -14.08
N HIS A 88 4.65 7.09 -14.14
CA HIS A 88 5.36 6.45 -15.25
C HIS A 88 4.72 5.11 -15.58
#